data_AF-A0A9K3D598-F1
#
_entry.id   AF-A0A9K3D598-F1
#
_cell.length_a   1.000
_cell.length_b   1.000
_cell.length_c   1.000
_cell.angle_alpha   90.00
_cell.angle_beta   90.00
_cell.angle_gamma   90.00
#
_symmetry.space_group_name_H-M   'P 1'
#
loop_
_entity.id
_entity.type
_entity.pdbx_description
1 polymer ?
#
loop_
_entity_poly.entity_id
_entity_poly.type
_entity_poly.pdbx_seq_one_letter_code
_entity_poly.pdbx_strand_id
1 'polypeptide(L)'
;MLVAEVSAVSERGIRVLCRAVGVSGPIWFVPKKAEGEVQTESQLAREKERQSKMKWDAEKHRWFWSGKDGKTCSIGLLDVIKVDVLFDHDFCFDFRLKFKLVSPANPYLD
;
A
#
# COMPACT_ATOMS: atom_id res chain seq x y z
N MET A 1 13.32 3.31 0.67
CA MET A 1 12.23 4.30 0.54
C MET A 1 12.39 5.13 -0.72
N LEU A 2 11.40 5.08 -1.59
CA LEU A 2 11.28 5.85 -2.83
C LEU A 2 10.00 6.68 -2.79
N VAL A 3 9.93 7.69 -3.64
CA VAL A 3 8.71 8.48 -3.86
C VAL A 3 7.99 7.92 -5.09
N ALA A 4 6.68 7.72 -4.97
CA ALA A 4 5.82 7.23 -6.04
C ALA A 4 4.52 8.03 -6.13
N GLU A 5 3.97 8.15 -7.33
CA GLU A 5 2.70 8.82 -7.62
C GLU A 5 1.58 7.77 -7.70
N VAL A 6 0.41 8.06 -7.13
CA VAL A 6 -0.76 7.18 -7.24
C VAL A 6 -1.39 7.33 -8.63
N SER A 7 -1.33 6.26 -9.42
CA SER A 7 -1.85 6.23 -10.79
C SER A 7 -3.23 5.59 -10.94
N ALA A 8 -3.70 4.86 -9.93
CA ALA A 8 -5.08 4.39 -9.85
C ALA A 8 -5.50 4.12 -8.39
N VAL A 9 -6.80 4.22 -8.12
CA VAL A 9 -7.39 3.98 -6.79
C VAL A 9 -8.61 3.06 -6.92
N SER A 10 -8.77 2.16 -5.96
CA SER A 10 -9.92 1.25 -5.86
C SER A 10 -10.25 0.96 -4.40
N GLU A 11 -11.42 0.39 -4.14
CA GLU A 11 -11.85 -0.12 -2.83
C GLU A 11 -10.95 -1.25 -2.25
N ARG A 12 -10.03 -1.80 -3.04
CA ARG A 12 -9.10 -2.86 -2.61
C ARG A 12 -7.68 -2.35 -2.35
N GLY A 13 -7.33 -1.18 -2.89
CA GLY A 13 -5.98 -0.66 -2.85
C GLY A 13 -5.71 0.39 -3.93
N ILE A 14 -4.43 0.66 -4.16
CA ILE A 14 -3.96 1.67 -5.12
C ILE A 14 -2.96 1.06 -6.09
N ARG A 15 -2.77 1.70 -7.24
CA ARG A 15 -1.62 1.47 -8.13
C ARG A 15 -0.70 2.68 -8.02
N VAL A 16 0.60 2.41 -7.98
CA VAL A 16 1.64 3.43 -7.90
C VAL A 16 2.56 3.38 -9.10
N LEU A 17 3.09 4.52 -9.50
CA LEU A 17 4.15 4.67 -10.47
C LEU A 17 5.36 5.30 -9.77
N CYS A 18 6.45 4.54 -9.66
CA CYS A 18 7.72 5.04 -9.14
C CYS A 18 8.64 5.42 -10.32
N ARG A 19 8.62 6.70 -10.68
CA ARG A 19 9.38 7.21 -11.85
C ARG A 19 10.89 7.04 -11.70
N ALA A 20 11.41 7.11 -10.48
CA ALA A 20 12.84 6.95 -10.19
C ALA A 20 13.41 5.60 -10.64
N VAL A 21 12.57 4.56 -10.70
CA VAL A 21 12.96 3.20 -11.12
C VAL A 21 12.18 2.72 -12.36
N GLY A 22 11.30 3.54 -12.93
CA GLY A 22 10.50 3.19 -14.11
C GLY A 22 9.49 2.05 -13.90
N VAL A 23 9.07 1.78 -12.66
CA VAL A 23 8.18 0.65 -12.33
C VAL A 23 6.82 1.14 -11.87
N SER A 24 5.76 0.43 -12.29
CA SER A 24 4.42 0.55 -11.71
C SER A 24 3.97 -0.75 -11.05
N GLY A 25 3.17 -0.66 -9.99
CA GLY A 25 2.65 -1.84 -9.33
C GLY A 25 1.53 -1.54 -8.32
N PRO A 26 0.79 -2.59 -7.90
CA PRO A 26 -0.29 -2.43 -6.94
C PRO A 26 0.21 -2.43 -5.48
N ILE A 27 -0.50 -1.68 -4.63
CA ILE A 27 -0.45 -1.79 -3.18
C ILE A 27 -1.86 -2.16 -2.70
N TRP A 28 -1.99 -3.35 -2.12
CA TRP A 28 -3.26 -3.85 -1.60
C TRP A 28 -3.44 -3.45 -0.14
N PHE A 29 -4.62 -2.92 0.21
CA PHE A 29 -5.00 -2.62 1.60
C PHE A 29 -6.00 -3.63 2.14
N VAL A 30 -6.78 -4.23 1.24
CA VAL A 30 -7.59 -5.42 1.51
C VAL A 30 -6.78 -6.65 1.08
N PRO A 31 -6.62 -7.67 1.93
CA PRO A 31 -5.92 -8.90 1.54
C PRO A 31 -6.67 -9.52 0.36
N LYS A 32 -5.92 -10.00 -0.63
CA LYS A 32 -6.48 -10.96 -1.56
C LYS A 32 -6.85 -12.19 -0.71
N LYS A 33 -8.07 -12.70 -0.82
CA LYS A 33 -8.36 -14.05 -0.33
C LYS A 33 -7.39 -14.97 -1.07
N ALA A 34 -6.33 -15.38 -0.40
CA ALA A 34 -5.42 -16.38 -0.92
C ALA A 34 -6.15 -17.70 -0.75
N GLU A 35 -6.78 -18.19 -1.81
CA GLU A 35 -7.27 -19.56 -1.84
C GLU A 35 -6.04 -20.48 -1.76
N GLY A 36 -5.75 -21.01 -0.56
CA GLY A 36 -4.78 -22.08 -0.37
C GLY A 36 -3.45 -21.73 0.32
N GLU A 37 -3.21 -20.50 0.79
CA GLU A 37 -1.94 -20.14 1.45
C GLU A 37 -2.08 -20.17 2.98
N VAL A 38 -1.30 -21.05 3.65
CA VAL A 38 -1.22 -21.13 5.12
C VAL A 38 -0.45 -19.91 5.63
N GLN A 39 -1.17 -18.84 5.99
CA GLN A 39 -0.57 -17.69 6.65
C GLN A 39 -0.30 -18.01 8.13
N THR A 40 0.92 -17.72 8.59
CA THR A 40 1.26 -17.82 10.02
C THR A 40 0.47 -16.79 10.84
N GLU A 41 0.18 -17.08 12.12
CA GLU A 41 -0.53 -16.15 13.01
C GLU A 41 0.15 -14.77 13.09
N SER A 42 1.48 -14.74 13.01
CA SER A 42 2.29 -13.51 12.94
C SER A 42 2.07 -12.69 11.66
N GLN A 43 1.85 -13.34 10.51
CA GLN A 43 1.55 -12.65 9.25
C GLN A 43 0.11 -12.10 9.28
N LEU A 44 -0.84 -12.90 9.76
CA LEU A 44 -2.24 -12.50 9.96
C LEU A 44 -2.37 -11.31 10.93
N ALA A 45 -1.61 -11.30 12.03
CA ALA A 45 -1.62 -10.20 13.00
C ALA A 45 -1.08 -8.89 12.38
N ARG A 46 0.04 -8.97 11.65
CA ARG A 46 0.62 -7.81 10.94
C ARG A 46 -0.30 -7.30 9.83
N GLU A 47 -0.99 -8.18 9.11
CA GLU A 47 -1.99 -7.79 8.12
C GLU A 47 -3.21 -7.13 8.76
N LYS A 48 -3.73 -7.66 9.86
CA LYS A 48 -4.83 -7.06 10.63
C LYS A 48 -4.46 -5.69 11.19
N GLU A 49 -3.25 -5.51 11.71
CA GLU A 49 -2.76 -4.21 12.17
C GLU A 49 -2.59 -3.20 11.01
N ARG A 50 -2.29 -3.67 9.81
CA ARG A 50 -2.23 -2.82 8.61
C ARG A 50 -3.61 -2.41 8.13
N GLN A 51 -4.59 -3.32 8.21
CA GLN A 51 -6.00 -3.06 7.89
C GLN A 51 -6.63 -2.07 8.86
N SER A 52 -6.32 -2.14 10.16
CA SER A 52 -6.92 -1.24 11.15
C SER A 52 -6.59 0.23 10.92
N LYS A 53 -5.51 0.52 10.18
CA LYS A 53 -5.05 1.88 9.87
C LYS A 53 -5.59 2.42 8.56
N MET A 54 -6.24 1.62 7.70
CA MET A 54 -6.68 2.04 6.37
C MET A 54 -8.19 1.93 6.23
N LYS A 55 -8.86 3.04 5.89
CA LYS A 55 -10.31 3.08 5.66
C LYS A 55 -10.64 3.59 4.27
N TRP A 56 -11.52 2.90 3.56
CA TRP A 56 -12.01 3.32 2.25
C TRP A 56 -13.20 4.28 2.41
N ASP A 57 -13.19 5.39 1.68
CA ASP A 57 -14.31 6.31 1.51
C ASP A 57 -14.79 6.23 0.06
N ALA A 58 -15.95 5.60 -0.13
CA ALA A 58 -16.54 5.37 -1.44
C ALA A 58 -17.06 6.66 -2.10
N GLU A 59 -17.53 7.63 -1.31
CA GLU A 59 -18.05 8.90 -1.84
C GLU A 59 -16.92 9.75 -2.40
N LYS A 60 -15.78 9.79 -1.69
CA LYS A 60 -14.61 10.58 -2.11
C LYS A 60 -13.66 9.81 -3.03
N HIS A 61 -13.88 8.51 -3.22
CA HIS A 61 -12.97 7.61 -3.93
C HIS A 61 -11.51 7.67 -3.40
N ARG A 62 -11.33 7.69 -2.07
CA ARG A 62 -10.02 7.83 -1.42
C ARG A 62 -9.85 6.89 -0.23
N TRP A 63 -8.59 6.55 0.04
CA TRP A 63 -8.19 5.86 1.27
C TRP A 63 -7.81 6.85 2.36
N PHE A 64 -8.13 6.52 3.60
CA PHE A 64 -7.73 7.28 4.78
C PHE A 64 -6.82 6.43 5.65
N TRP A 65 -5.61 6.92 5.88
CA TRP A 65 -4.62 6.32 6.74
C TRP A 65 -4.60 7.02 8.10
N SER A 66 -4.77 6.27 9.19
CA SER A 66 -4.62 6.77 10.55
C SER A 66 -3.21 6.46 11.09
N GLY A 67 -2.44 7.53 11.33
CA GLY A 67 -1.14 7.49 11.97
C GLY A 67 -1.22 7.17 13.46
N LYS A 68 -0.08 6.84 14.08
CA LYS A 68 0.00 6.56 15.54
C LYS A 68 -0.28 7.79 16.40
N ASP A 69 -0.11 8.98 15.84
CA ASP A 69 -0.37 10.28 16.46
C ASP A 69 -1.85 10.71 16.38
N GLY A 70 -2.72 9.84 15.85
CA GLY A 70 -4.14 10.15 15.63
C GLY A 70 -4.40 11.02 14.41
N LYS A 71 -3.35 11.48 13.71
CA LYS A 71 -3.53 12.23 12.47
C LYS A 71 -3.99 11.29 11.36
N THR A 72 -4.96 11.76 10.58
CA THR A 72 -5.48 11.01 9.44
C THR A 72 -5.03 11.68 8.15
N CYS A 73 -4.49 10.91 7.21
CA CYS A 73 -4.13 11.38 5.87
C CYS A 73 -4.99 10.69 4.83
N SER A 74 -5.42 11.43 3.82
CA SER A 74 -6.06 10.83 2.64
C SER A 74 -5.03 10.46 1.58
N ILE A 75 -5.33 9.42 0.83
CA ILE A 75 -4.57 8.94 -0.33
C ILE A 75 -5.56 8.73 -1.47
N GLY A 76 -5.38 9.48 -2.53
CA GLY A 76 -6.19 9.51 -3.74
C GLY A 76 -5.33 9.51 -5.00
N LEU A 77 -5.99 9.64 -6.14
CA LEU A 77 -5.33 9.72 -7.44
C LEU A 77 -4.38 10.93 -7.49
N LEU A 78 -3.22 10.76 -8.13
CA LEU A 78 -2.15 11.77 -8.26
C LEU A 78 -1.44 12.16 -6.96
N ASP A 79 -1.85 11.63 -5.80
CA ASP A 79 -1.12 11.87 -4.56
C ASP A 79 0.29 11.25 -4.64
N VAL A 80 1.23 11.94 -4.00
CA VAL A 80 2.61 11.49 -3.89
C VAL A 80 2.78 10.78 -2.55
N ILE A 81 3.39 9.59 -2.56
CA ILE A 81 3.56 8.75 -1.38
C ILE A 81 4.97 8.16 -1.29
N LYS A 82 5.39 7.85 -0.06
CA LYS A 82 6.66 7.16 0.22
C LYS A 82 6.40 5.65 0.24
N VAL A 83 7.13 4.92 -0.60
CA VAL A 83 7.00 3.46 -0.76
C VAL A 83 8.35 2.77 -0.59
N ASP A 84 8.33 1.54 -0.08
CA ASP A 84 9.44 0.61 -0.21
C ASP A 84 9.15 -0.38 -1.33
N VAL A 85 10.17 -0.65 -2.14
CA VAL A 85 10.14 -1.69 -3.16
C VAL A 85 10.74 -2.94 -2.54
N LEU A 86 9.91 -3.98 -2.44
CA LEU A 86 10.29 -5.28 -1.92
C LEU A 86 10.39 -6.25 -3.10
N PHE A 87 11.47 -7.01 -3.12
CA PHE A 87 11.61 -8.15 -4.03
C PHE A 87 10.99 -9.34 -3.33
N ASP A 88 9.91 -9.87 -3.90
CA ASP A 88 9.46 -11.19 -3.51
C ASP A 88 10.10 -12.24 -4.40
N HIS A 89 10.59 -13.30 -3.78
CA HIS A 89 11.27 -14.39 -4.45
C HIS A 89 10.43 -15.65 -4.27
N ASP A 90 9.29 -15.71 -4.94
CA ASP A 90 8.53 -16.95 -5.04
C ASP A 90 9.36 -17.94 -5.89
N PHE A 91 9.54 -19.15 -5.36
CA PHE A 91 10.30 -20.22 -5.98
C PHE A 91 9.81 -20.45 -7.43
N CYS A 92 10.76 -20.45 -8.38
CA CYS A 92 10.61 -20.50 -9.84
C CYS A 92 10.37 -19.15 -10.55
N PHE A 93 11.48 -18.44 -10.83
CA PHE A 93 11.71 -17.51 -11.96
C PHE A 93 10.79 -16.29 -12.18
N ASP A 94 9.79 -16.03 -11.35
CA ASP A 94 8.86 -14.90 -11.52
C ASP A 94 9.17 -13.78 -10.50
N PHE A 95 10.04 -12.82 -10.87
CA PHE A 95 10.35 -11.67 -10.01
C PHE A 95 9.13 -10.75 -9.89
N ARG A 96 8.44 -10.79 -8.76
CA ARG A 96 7.30 -9.89 -8.49
C ARG A 96 7.73 -8.75 -7.57
N LEU A 97 7.73 -7.54 -8.13
CA LEU A 97 7.95 -6.32 -7.34
C LEU A 97 6.70 -6.04 -6.48
N LYS A 98 6.89 -6.05 -5.17
CA LYS A 98 5.86 -5.66 -4.19
C LYS A 98 6.16 -4.25 -3.71
N PHE A 99 5.17 -3.36 -3.80
CA PHE A 99 5.25 -2.04 -3.20
C PHE A 99 4.63 -2.06 -1.81
N LYS A 100 5.32 -1.48 -0.83
CA LYS A 100 4.82 -1.30 0.54
C LYS A 100 4.69 0.19 0.82
N LEU A 101 3.50 0.64 1.21
CA LEU A 101 3.28 2.00 1.69
C LEU A 101 4.07 2.19 3.01
N VAL A 102 4.93 3.20 3.04
CA VAL A 102 5.68 3.61 4.24
C VAL A 102 4.92 4.74 4.93
N SER A 103 4.58 5.79 4.17
CA SER A 103 3.71 6.87 4.60
C SER A 103 3.16 7.62 3.38
N PRO A 104 2.00 8.29 3.49
CA PRO A 104 1.67 9.35 2.54
C PRO A 104 2.75 10.42 2.61
N ALA A 105 3.20 10.93 1.45
CA ALA A 105 4.17 12.02 1.41
C ALA A 105 3.42 13.33 1.67
N ASN A 106 2.90 13.48 2.87
CA ASN A 106 2.33 14.72 3.32
C ASN A 106 3.47 15.57 3.90
N PRO A 107 3.78 16.76 3.34
CA PRO A 107 4.84 17.64 3.87
C PRO A 107 4.56 18.18 5.28
N TYR A 108 3.40 17.89 5.87
CA TYR A 108 3.02 18.30 7.23
C TYR A 108 3.20 17.19 8.29
N LEU A 109 3.85 16.08 7.93
CA LEU A 109 4.13 14.93 8.81
C LEU A 109 5.63 14.60 8.87
N ASP A 110 6.46 15.62 9.09
CA ASP A 110 7.81 15.44 9.63
C ASP A 110 7.77 15.36 11.17
#